data_AF-A0A949JJF6-F1
#
_entry.id   AF-A0A949JJF6-F1
#
_cell.length_a   1.000
_cell.length_b   1.000
_cell.length_c   1.000
_cell.angle_alpha   90.00
_cell.angle_beta   90.00
_cell.angle_gamma   90.00
#
_symmetry.space_group_name_H-M   'P 1'
#
loop_
_entity.id
_entity.type
_entity.pdbx_description
1 polymer ?
#
loop_
_entity_poly.entity_id
_entity_poly.type
_entity_poly.pdbx_seq_one_letter_code
_entity_poly.pdbx_strand_id
1 'polypeptide(L)'
;QYAIQTVTGLILTFIMIKTFIPDLFHSFGWLMPLGFVLGPGQAFSIGEGWRVAGIEDAGSIGLTFAAIGFIVASFGGVFLINYGIRKGWMSKERAEAMNKQGIKRGVYPRGSRLPVGSLLTTDSEAIDSLTLNGGMVFIAYIAAFLFLKFMGWALGFIGPTGERLATNLWGIGFIFAAIAGLGMKSLLRVMKIDHILDNQTLNRVSGFSVDFMVTAAIAAISIVIVQQYWLPILILSATATIGCLVQIPWFTSRIFKDYQFDRMLLIFGACTGTLSTGLALLRVVDPEFETPVASDYAYASGITFVLAIPFILSINLPVRAFETGNMLYFWLALGVGLAYLLFVFVSYLLLARGRAFASSGQVWHKEK
;
A
#
# COMPACT_ATOMS: atom_id res chain seq x y z
N GLN A 1 -5.05 -0.94 9.23
CA GLN A 1 -4.96 0.46 8.78
C GLN A 1 -6.17 0.86 7.94
N TYR A 2 -6.53 0.12 6.87
CA TYR A 2 -7.74 0.37 6.06
C TYR A 2 -8.98 0.78 6.87
N ALA A 3 -9.45 -0.09 7.77
CA ALA A 3 -10.65 0.14 8.57
C ALA A 3 -10.58 1.43 9.39
N ILE A 4 -9.46 1.63 10.11
CA ILE A 4 -9.24 2.77 10.99
C ILE A 4 -9.22 4.06 10.18
N GLN A 5 -8.44 4.08 9.09
CA GLN A 5 -8.33 5.25 8.23
C GLN A 5 -9.66 5.56 7.54
N THR A 6 -10.39 4.58 7.00
CA THR A 6 -11.71 4.85 6.41
C THR A 6 -12.71 5.40 7.42
N VAL A 7 -12.84 4.77 8.59
CA VAL A 7 -13.78 5.25 9.62
C VAL A 7 -13.41 6.65 10.07
N THR A 8 -12.13 6.88 10.38
CA THR A 8 -11.64 8.20 10.82
C THR A 8 -11.81 9.25 9.72
N GLY A 9 -11.47 8.89 8.47
CA GLY A 9 -11.57 9.78 7.32
C GLY A 9 -13.01 10.19 7.04
N LEU A 10 -13.94 9.23 7.03
CA LEU A 10 -15.37 9.51 6.84
C LEU A 10 -15.93 10.37 7.98
N ILE A 11 -15.61 10.05 9.24
CA ILE A 11 -16.06 10.86 10.39
C ILE A 11 -15.52 12.28 10.30
N LEU A 12 -14.23 12.46 10.01
CA LEU A 12 -13.64 13.78 9.87
C LEU A 12 -14.23 14.54 8.69
N THR A 13 -14.46 13.90 7.55
CA THR A 13 -15.16 14.51 6.41
C THR A 13 -16.56 14.96 6.80
N PHE A 14 -17.33 14.14 7.51
CA PHE A 14 -18.65 14.53 8.00
C PHE A 14 -18.59 15.73 8.96
N ILE A 15 -17.64 15.74 9.89
CA ILE A 15 -17.43 16.86 10.81
C ILE A 15 -17.10 18.12 10.03
N MET A 16 -16.17 18.07 9.07
CA MET A 16 -15.79 19.21 8.24
C MET A 16 -16.99 19.76 7.46
N ILE A 17 -17.79 18.89 6.83
CA ILE A 17 -19.03 19.26 6.13
C ILE A 17 -19.98 19.99 7.06
N LYS A 18 -20.15 19.52 8.29
CA LYS A 18 -21.09 20.12 9.25
C LYS A 18 -20.60 21.38 9.94
N THR A 19 -19.30 21.67 9.90
CA THR A 19 -18.71 22.75 10.69
C THR A 19 -18.18 23.91 9.86
N PHE A 20 -17.31 23.65 8.87
CA PHE A 20 -16.60 24.73 8.18
C PHE A 20 -16.35 24.51 6.67
N ILE A 21 -16.70 23.36 6.07
CA ILE A 21 -16.60 23.12 4.62
C ILE A 21 -17.87 22.42 4.08
N PRO A 22 -19.02 23.12 4.00
CA PRO A 22 -20.31 22.51 3.62
C PRO A 22 -20.31 21.84 2.24
N ASP A 23 -19.53 22.37 1.29
CA ASP A 23 -19.49 21.90 -0.10
C ASP A 23 -18.49 20.75 -0.32
N LEU A 24 -17.87 20.22 0.74
CA LEU A 24 -16.95 19.08 0.63
C LEU A 24 -17.71 17.82 0.23
N PHE A 25 -17.27 17.15 -0.84
CA PHE A 25 -17.93 15.94 -1.30
C PHE A 25 -17.82 14.78 -0.29
N HIS A 26 -18.89 14.00 -0.17
CA HIS A 26 -19.06 12.98 0.88
C HIS A 26 -18.02 11.86 0.86
N SER A 27 -17.43 11.55 -0.29
CA SER A 27 -16.38 10.53 -0.43
C SER A 27 -14.97 11.02 -0.10
N PHE A 28 -14.75 12.29 0.24
CA PHE A 28 -13.41 12.86 0.45
C PHE A 28 -12.57 12.05 1.44
N GLY A 29 -13.17 11.61 2.55
CA GLY A 29 -12.51 10.84 3.60
C GLY A 29 -11.99 9.48 3.15
N TRP A 30 -12.54 8.91 2.06
CA TRP A 30 -12.03 7.68 1.46
C TRP A 30 -10.72 7.87 0.73
N LEU A 31 -10.42 9.07 0.21
CA LEU A 31 -9.18 9.31 -0.51
C LEU A 31 -7.95 9.19 0.39
N MET A 32 -8.12 9.34 1.72
CA MET A 32 -7.05 9.14 2.70
C MET A 32 -6.52 7.69 2.72
N PRO A 33 -7.33 6.64 3.01
CA PRO A 33 -6.86 5.25 2.95
C PRO A 33 -6.49 4.79 1.54
N LEU A 34 -7.15 5.33 0.49
CA LEU A 34 -6.77 5.04 -0.89
C LEU A 34 -5.35 5.56 -1.18
N GLY A 35 -5.03 6.79 -0.77
CA GLY A 35 -3.69 7.36 -0.97
C GLY A 35 -2.62 6.74 -0.08
N PHE A 36 -2.84 6.70 1.24
CA PHE A 36 -1.83 6.24 2.20
C PHE A 36 -1.55 4.73 2.10
N VAL A 37 -2.58 3.90 1.91
CA VAL A 37 -2.43 2.44 2.02
C VAL A 37 -2.37 1.74 0.66
N LEU A 38 -3.12 2.22 -0.35
CA LEU A 38 -3.11 1.59 -1.68
C LEU A 38 -2.12 2.22 -2.66
N GLY A 39 -1.66 3.44 -2.37
CA GLY A 39 -0.70 4.16 -3.19
C GLY A 39 -1.33 4.93 -4.37
N PRO A 40 -0.49 5.54 -5.20
CA PRO A 40 -0.91 6.61 -6.12
C PRO A 40 -1.72 6.08 -7.29
N GLY A 41 -1.37 4.92 -7.84
CA GLY A 41 -2.12 4.32 -8.97
C GLY A 41 -3.57 4.02 -8.62
N GLN A 42 -3.82 3.54 -7.40
CA GLN A 42 -5.14 3.09 -6.97
C GLN A 42 -5.98 4.28 -6.54
N ALA A 43 -5.38 5.21 -5.79
CA ALA A 43 -6.02 6.46 -5.42
C ALA A 43 -6.43 7.27 -6.66
N PHE A 44 -5.55 7.35 -7.66
CA PHE A 44 -5.84 8.04 -8.92
C PHE A 44 -6.95 7.33 -9.72
N SER A 45 -6.80 6.02 -9.97
CA SER A 45 -7.75 5.28 -10.83
C SER A 45 -9.15 5.24 -10.24
N ILE A 46 -9.27 5.03 -8.91
CA ILE A 46 -10.57 5.04 -8.22
C ILE A 46 -11.14 6.46 -8.18
N GLY A 47 -10.32 7.47 -7.88
CA GLY A 47 -10.75 8.87 -7.85
C GLY A 47 -11.21 9.38 -9.21
N GLU A 48 -10.48 9.07 -10.29
CA GLU A 48 -10.87 9.42 -11.67
C GLU A 48 -12.19 8.74 -12.06
N GLY A 49 -12.43 7.53 -11.57
CA GLY A 49 -13.70 6.83 -11.72
C GLY A 49 -14.89 7.57 -11.13
N TRP A 50 -14.69 8.52 -10.21
CA TRP A 50 -15.77 9.33 -9.63
C TRP A 50 -16.12 10.57 -10.44
N ARG A 51 -15.37 10.86 -11.51
CA ARG A 51 -15.67 11.99 -12.41
C ARG A 51 -17.03 11.83 -13.09
N VAL A 52 -17.45 10.59 -13.36
CA VAL A 52 -18.79 10.28 -13.90
C VAL A 52 -19.93 10.67 -12.95
N ALA A 53 -19.63 10.79 -11.64
CA ALA A 53 -20.55 11.23 -10.61
C ALA A 53 -20.46 12.75 -10.34
N GLY A 54 -19.68 13.49 -11.13
CA GLY A 54 -19.46 14.93 -10.97
C GLY A 54 -18.35 15.31 -9.98
N ILE A 55 -17.54 14.36 -9.51
CA ILE A 55 -16.40 14.63 -8.61
C ILE A 55 -15.11 14.66 -9.44
N GLU A 56 -14.77 15.80 -10.02
CA GLU A 56 -13.67 15.91 -10.99
C GLU A 56 -12.27 15.82 -10.36
N ASP A 57 -12.08 16.38 -9.17
CA ASP A 57 -10.74 16.54 -8.57
C ASP A 57 -10.23 15.30 -7.82
N ALA A 58 -11.06 14.27 -7.65
CA ALA A 58 -10.78 13.16 -6.73
C ALA A 58 -9.50 12.38 -7.07
N GLY A 59 -9.20 12.18 -8.37
CA GLY A 59 -7.97 11.51 -8.80
C GLY A 59 -6.71 12.27 -8.34
N SER A 60 -6.68 13.59 -8.55
CA SER A 60 -5.56 14.47 -8.15
C SER A 60 -5.43 14.60 -6.63
N ILE A 61 -6.55 14.66 -5.92
CA ILE A 61 -6.55 14.65 -4.45
C ILE A 61 -5.99 13.31 -3.94
N GLY A 62 -6.38 12.20 -4.55
CA GLY A 62 -5.83 10.87 -4.25
C GLY A 62 -4.31 10.77 -4.44
N LEU A 63 -3.78 11.32 -5.54
CA LEU A 63 -2.33 11.42 -5.76
C LEU A 63 -1.64 12.25 -4.68
N THR A 64 -2.27 13.33 -4.23
CA THR A 64 -1.73 14.19 -3.16
C THR A 64 -1.60 13.40 -1.84
N PHE A 65 -2.64 12.66 -1.44
CA PHE A 65 -2.58 11.80 -0.26
C PHE A 65 -1.49 10.73 -0.39
N ALA A 66 -1.36 10.12 -1.56
CA ALA A 66 -0.30 9.13 -1.81
C ALA A 66 1.10 9.74 -1.70
N ALA A 67 1.33 10.92 -2.25
CA ALA A 67 2.63 11.60 -2.17
C ALA A 67 2.99 12.00 -0.74
N ILE A 68 2.03 12.52 0.04
CA ILE A 68 2.24 12.78 1.47
C ILE A 68 2.54 11.47 2.20
N GLY A 69 1.82 10.40 1.86
CA GLY A 69 2.13 9.05 2.30
C GLY A 69 3.59 8.69 2.07
N PHE A 70 4.09 8.75 0.82
CA PHE A 70 5.49 8.42 0.50
C PHE A 70 6.49 9.23 1.34
N ILE A 71 6.23 10.53 1.53
CA ILE A 71 7.04 11.38 2.42
C ILE A 71 7.04 10.81 3.84
N VAL A 72 5.86 10.47 4.38
CA VAL A 72 5.71 9.84 5.70
C VAL A 72 6.38 8.47 5.78
N ALA A 73 6.32 7.65 4.73
CA ALA A 73 6.99 6.37 4.65
C ALA A 73 8.51 6.53 4.76
N SER A 74 9.08 7.45 3.98
CA SER A 74 10.52 7.71 3.95
C SER A 74 11.01 8.36 5.25
N PHE A 75 10.45 9.51 5.64
CA PHE A 75 10.94 10.25 6.81
C PHE A 75 10.45 9.64 8.13
N GLY A 76 9.18 9.23 8.20
CA GLY A 76 8.60 8.57 9.36
C GLY A 76 9.20 7.18 9.60
N GLY A 77 9.52 6.43 8.54
CA GLY A 77 10.21 5.15 8.64
C GLY A 77 11.61 5.31 9.22
N VAL A 78 12.41 6.26 8.70
CA VAL A 78 13.73 6.57 9.25
C VAL A 78 13.64 7.09 10.70
N PHE A 79 12.62 7.90 11.02
CA PHE A 79 12.35 8.32 12.38
C PHE A 79 12.08 7.13 13.30
N LEU A 80 11.21 6.19 12.92
CA LEU A 80 10.90 4.99 13.69
C LEU A 80 12.12 4.08 13.86
N ILE A 81 12.99 3.99 12.84
CA ILE A 81 14.25 3.24 12.94
C ILE A 81 15.14 3.85 14.05
N ASN A 82 15.42 5.14 13.97
CA ASN A 82 16.26 5.83 14.94
C ASN A 82 15.65 5.84 16.34
N TYR A 83 14.34 6.04 16.43
CA TYR A 83 13.60 6.02 17.70
C TYR A 83 13.62 4.63 18.34
N GLY A 84 13.39 3.58 17.54
CA GLY A 84 13.44 2.18 17.96
C GLY A 84 14.82 1.76 18.47
N ILE A 85 15.89 2.19 17.79
CA ILE A 85 17.28 1.97 18.26
C ILE A 85 17.50 2.65 19.62
N ARG A 86 17.14 3.95 19.75
CA ARG A 86 17.30 4.70 21.01
C ARG A 86 16.49 4.13 22.15
N LYS A 87 15.30 3.59 21.86
CA LYS A 87 14.42 2.99 22.85
C LYS A 87 14.68 1.50 23.07
N GLY A 88 15.59 0.87 22.35
CA GLY A 88 15.90 -0.56 22.48
C GLY A 88 14.71 -1.45 22.10
N TRP A 89 14.10 -1.19 20.94
CA TRP A 89 13.08 -2.07 20.32
C TRP A 89 13.70 -3.25 19.58
N MET A 90 15.03 -3.25 19.43
CA MET A 90 15.84 -4.27 18.76
C MET A 90 16.89 -4.82 19.73
N SER A 91 17.43 -6.02 19.46
CA SER A 91 18.59 -6.51 20.21
C SER A 91 19.82 -5.61 19.98
N LYS A 92 20.70 -5.54 20.99
CA LYS A 92 21.91 -4.73 20.92
C LYS A 92 22.83 -5.20 19.80
N GLU A 93 22.96 -6.52 19.56
CA GLU A 93 23.82 -7.03 18.48
C GLU A 93 23.33 -6.55 17.11
N ARG A 94 22.00 -6.59 16.87
CA ARG A 94 21.43 -6.10 15.60
C ARG A 94 21.63 -4.60 15.43
N ALA A 95 21.41 -3.81 16.47
CA ALA A 95 21.62 -2.36 16.41
C ALA A 95 23.09 -1.99 16.15
N GLU A 96 24.04 -2.77 16.69
CA GLU A 96 25.47 -2.61 16.42
C GLU A 96 25.86 -3.06 15.00
N ALA A 97 25.31 -4.18 14.52
CA ALA A 97 25.54 -4.68 13.17
C ALA A 97 25.12 -3.65 12.11
N MET A 98 23.94 -3.03 12.27
CA MET A 98 23.48 -1.95 11.40
C MET A 98 24.42 -0.74 11.40
N ASN A 99 24.95 -0.36 12.56
CA ASN A 99 25.89 0.76 12.66
C ASN A 99 27.25 0.44 12.03
N LYS A 100 27.74 -0.81 12.15
CA LYS A 100 29.01 -1.27 11.56
C LYS A 100 28.94 -1.39 10.04
N GLN A 101 27.78 -1.71 9.46
CA GLN A 101 27.58 -1.86 8.02
C GLN A 101 27.70 -0.55 7.21
N GLY A 102 27.91 0.60 7.84
CA GLY A 102 28.22 1.84 7.10
C GLY A 102 27.08 2.35 6.22
N ILE A 103 25.84 1.90 6.45
CA ILE A 103 24.60 2.31 5.74
C ILE A 103 24.19 3.74 6.16
N LYS A 104 25.11 4.70 6.06
CA LYS A 104 24.85 6.13 6.32
C LYS A 104 24.99 7.00 5.09
N ARG A 105 25.52 6.46 3.97
CA ARG A 105 25.81 7.24 2.77
C ARG A 105 25.12 6.78 1.48
N GLY A 106 24.47 5.61 1.47
CA GLY A 106 23.74 5.10 0.29
C GLY A 106 24.61 4.74 -0.93
N VAL A 107 25.92 5.02 -0.89
CA VAL A 107 26.88 4.75 -1.95
C VAL A 107 28.05 3.96 -1.37
N TYR A 108 28.41 2.87 -2.04
CA TYR A 108 29.56 2.06 -1.67
C TYR A 108 30.86 2.88 -1.78
N PRO A 109 31.77 2.81 -0.79
CA PRO A 109 33.06 3.48 -0.86
C PRO A 109 33.88 3.05 -2.08
N ARG A 110 34.72 3.95 -2.61
CA ARG A 110 35.68 3.58 -3.66
C ARG A 110 36.57 2.44 -3.16
N GLY A 111 36.69 1.39 -3.95
CA GLY A 111 37.51 0.21 -3.63
C GLY A 111 36.83 -0.90 -2.83
N SER A 112 35.56 -0.77 -2.46
CA SER A 112 34.82 -1.87 -1.83
C SER A 112 34.43 -2.95 -2.85
N ARG A 113 34.44 -4.22 -2.43
CA ARG A 113 33.82 -5.31 -3.20
C ARG A 113 32.31 -5.05 -3.28
N LEU A 114 31.81 -4.90 -4.50
CA LEU A 114 30.39 -4.68 -4.75
C LEU A 114 29.63 -6.01 -4.75
N PRO A 115 28.39 -6.06 -4.22
CA PRO A 115 27.55 -7.24 -4.34
C PRO A 115 27.15 -7.48 -5.79
N VAL A 116 26.83 -8.74 -6.12
CA VAL A 116 26.26 -9.11 -7.42
C VAL A 116 24.88 -8.49 -7.53
N GLY A 117 24.62 -7.81 -8.64
CA GLY A 117 23.40 -7.05 -8.81
C GLY A 117 22.29 -7.79 -9.56
N SER A 118 22.66 -8.63 -10.51
CA SER A 118 21.78 -9.41 -11.37
C SER A 118 22.59 -10.52 -12.01
N LEU A 119 21.93 -11.61 -12.36
CA LEU A 119 22.54 -12.71 -13.11
C LEU A 119 22.07 -12.68 -14.56
N LEU A 120 23.00 -12.89 -15.49
CA LEU A 120 22.65 -13.12 -16.88
C LEU A 120 22.16 -14.56 -17.03
N THR A 121 20.90 -14.71 -17.44
CA THR A 121 20.23 -16.01 -17.63
C THR A 121 20.14 -16.39 -19.11
N THR A 122 20.56 -15.50 -19.99
CA THR A 122 20.57 -15.68 -21.44
C THR A 122 21.94 -15.34 -22.00
N ASP A 123 22.26 -15.95 -23.14
CA ASP A 123 23.39 -15.50 -23.93
C ASP A 123 23.03 -14.14 -24.56
N SER A 124 23.83 -13.11 -24.24
CA SER A 124 23.56 -11.73 -24.65
C SER A 124 23.68 -11.53 -26.16
N GLU A 125 24.33 -12.44 -26.88
CA GLU A 125 24.35 -12.44 -28.36
C GLU A 125 22.97 -12.76 -28.96
N ALA A 126 22.16 -13.58 -28.27
CA ALA A 126 20.82 -13.95 -28.71
C ALA A 126 19.75 -12.98 -28.19
N ILE A 127 19.72 -12.77 -26.87
CA ILE A 127 18.80 -11.85 -26.22
C ILE A 127 19.38 -11.40 -24.89
N ASP A 128 19.29 -10.11 -24.62
CA ASP A 128 19.70 -9.55 -23.34
C ASP A 128 18.79 -10.04 -22.19
N SER A 129 19.38 -10.39 -21.03
CA SER A 129 18.64 -10.97 -19.91
C SER A 129 17.65 -9.97 -19.28
N LEU A 130 17.96 -8.68 -19.26
CA LEU A 130 17.01 -7.65 -18.82
C LEU A 130 15.83 -7.56 -19.78
N THR A 131 16.08 -7.68 -21.08
CA THR A 131 15.03 -7.71 -22.11
C THR A 131 14.09 -8.91 -21.91
N LEU A 132 14.63 -10.11 -21.66
CA LEU A 132 13.80 -11.29 -21.37
C LEU A 132 12.95 -11.09 -20.11
N ASN A 133 13.59 -10.73 -18.98
CA ASN A 133 12.89 -10.57 -17.70
C ASN A 133 11.84 -9.44 -17.78
N GLY A 134 12.17 -8.31 -18.40
CA GLY A 134 11.24 -7.20 -18.63
C GLY A 134 10.09 -7.61 -19.55
N GLY A 135 10.37 -8.31 -20.65
CA GLY A 135 9.37 -8.84 -21.57
C GLY A 135 8.35 -9.74 -20.86
N MET A 136 8.82 -10.59 -19.94
CA MET A 136 7.93 -11.44 -19.13
C MET A 136 7.01 -10.62 -18.22
N VAL A 137 7.50 -9.53 -17.62
CA VAL A 137 6.65 -8.59 -16.86
C VAL A 137 5.58 -7.96 -17.77
N PHE A 138 5.95 -7.54 -18.98
CA PHE A 138 5.00 -6.98 -19.94
C PHE A 138 3.97 -8.00 -20.42
N ILE A 139 4.35 -9.26 -20.65
CA ILE A 139 3.43 -10.34 -21.02
C ILE A 139 2.39 -10.56 -19.91
N ALA A 140 2.83 -10.63 -18.64
CA ALA A 140 1.92 -10.76 -17.51
C ALA A 140 0.95 -9.56 -17.42
N TYR A 141 1.46 -8.34 -17.66
CA TYR A 141 0.62 -7.14 -17.68
C TYR A 141 -0.41 -7.16 -18.84
N ILE A 142 0.01 -7.52 -20.06
CA ILE A 142 -0.89 -7.65 -21.22
C ILE A 142 -1.97 -8.71 -20.94
N ALA A 143 -1.60 -9.85 -20.35
CA ALA A 143 -2.55 -10.89 -19.98
C ALA A 143 -3.61 -10.35 -19.01
N ALA A 144 -3.20 -9.61 -17.98
CA ALA A 144 -4.13 -8.97 -17.05
C ALA A 144 -5.01 -7.91 -17.71
N PHE A 145 -4.44 -7.07 -18.57
CA PHE A 145 -5.17 -6.05 -19.32
C PHE A 145 -6.23 -6.67 -20.24
N LEU A 146 -5.87 -7.70 -21.02
CA LEU A 146 -6.79 -8.40 -21.89
C LEU A 146 -7.89 -9.10 -21.10
N PHE A 147 -7.55 -9.69 -19.96
CA PHE A 147 -8.51 -10.30 -19.06
C PHE A 147 -9.53 -9.28 -18.51
N LEU A 148 -9.07 -8.12 -18.04
CA LEU A 148 -9.94 -7.02 -17.59
C LEU A 148 -10.84 -6.49 -18.71
N LYS A 149 -10.29 -6.34 -19.93
CA LYS A 149 -11.05 -5.93 -21.10
C LYS A 149 -12.13 -6.95 -21.48
N PHE A 150 -11.78 -8.24 -21.44
CA PHE A 150 -12.71 -9.34 -21.66
C PHE A 150 -13.82 -9.36 -20.60
N MET A 151 -13.46 -9.23 -19.31
CA MET A 151 -14.44 -9.13 -18.23
C MET A 151 -15.35 -7.92 -18.40
N GLY A 152 -14.82 -6.76 -18.79
CA GLY A 152 -15.63 -5.58 -19.04
C GLY A 152 -16.64 -5.78 -20.17
N TRP A 153 -16.20 -6.38 -21.28
CA TRP A 153 -17.09 -6.75 -22.38
C TRP A 153 -18.16 -7.76 -21.95
N ALA A 154 -17.78 -8.80 -21.20
CA ALA A 154 -18.70 -9.83 -20.71
C ALA A 154 -19.73 -9.27 -19.70
N LEU A 155 -19.30 -8.40 -18.80
CA LEU A 155 -20.17 -7.75 -17.82
C LEU A 155 -21.11 -6.74 -18.46
N GLY A 156 -20.74 -6.14 -19.60
CA GLY A 156 -21.63 -5.26 -20.37
C GLY A 156 -22.96 -5.91 -20.76
N PHE A 157 -22.99 -7.23 -20.96
CA PHE A 157 -24.24 -7.96 -21.24
C PHE A 157 -25.24 -7.98 -20.08
N ILE A 158 -24.80 -7.69 -18.85
CA ILE A 158 -25.63 -7.65 -17.64
C ILE A 158 -26.30 -6.26 -17.50
N GLY A 159 -26.01 -5.31 -18.40
CA GLY A 159 -26.54 -3.96 -18.39
C GLY A 159 -25.77 -3.00 -17.45
N PRO A 160 -26.39 -1.87 -17.04
CA PRO A 160 -25.69 -0.78 -16.33
C PRO A 160 -25.01 -1.19 -15.02
N THR A 161 -25.53 -2.21 -14.34
CA THR A 161 -24.91 -2.75 -13.13
C THR A 161 -23.61 -3.50 -13.44
N GLY A 162 -23.57 -4.23 -14.56
CA GLY A 162 -22.38 -4.93 -15.03
C GLY A 162 -21.28 -3.97 -15.49
N GLU A 163 -21.64 -2.91 -16.21
CA GLU A 163 -20.70 -1.84 -16.59
C GLU A 163 -20.06 -1.19 -15.36
N ARG A 164 -20.86 -0.85 -14.34
CA ARG A 164 -20.34 -0.31 -13.07
C ARG A 164 -19.41 -1.29 -12.36
N LEU A 165 -19.73 -2.58 -12.38
CA LEU A 165 -18.85 -3.60 -11.82
C LEU A 165 -17.55 -3.66 -12.60
N ALA A 166 -17.59 -3.60 -13.94
CA ALA A 166 -16.40 -3.57 -14.78
C ALA A 166 -15.50 -2.39 -14.44
N THR A 167 -16.05 -1.17 -14.30
CA THR A 167 -15.29 0.02 -13.86
C THR A 167 -14.61 -0.22 -12.52
N ASN A 168 -15.30 -0.84 -11.56
CA ASN A 168 -14.72 -1.17 -10.26
C ASN A 168 -13.57 -2.19 -10.38
N LEU A 169 -13.69 -3.19 -11.27
CA LEU A 169 -12.63 -4.16 -11.52
C LEU A 169 -11.39 -3.51 -12.13
N TRP A 170 -11.56 -2.54 -13.02
CA TRP A 170 -10.46 -1.72 -13.56
C TRP A 170 -9.75 -0.93 -12.46
N GLY A 171 -10.49 -0.36 -11.52
CA GLY A 171 -9.93 0.35 -10.36
C GLY A 171 -9.04 -0.53 -9.44
N ILE A 172 -9.20 -1.86 -9.50
CA ILE A 172 -8.37 -2.84 -8.79
C ILE A 172 -7.50 -3.69 -9.74
N GLY A 173 -7.16 -3.15 -10.91
CA GLY A 173 -6.45 -3.88 -11.97
C GLY A 173 -5.11 -4.52 -11.55
N PHE A 174 -4.43 -3.95 -10.57
CA PHE A 174 -3.17 -4.49 -10.01
C PHE A 174 -3.30 -5.93 -9.49
N ILE A 175 -4.51 -6.35 -9.07
CA ILE A 175 -4.78 -7.69 -8.55
C ILE A 175 -4.79 -8.70 -9.66
N PHE A 176 -5.43 -8.34 -10.77
CA PHE A 176 -5.42 -9.15 -11.97
C PHE A 176 -4.00 -9.25 -12.53
N ALA A 177 -3.20 -8.18 -12.43
CA ALA A 177 -1.77 -8.23 -12.74
C ALA A 177 -1.00 -9.20 -11.82
N ALA A 178 -1.26 -9.18 -10.50
CA ALA A 178 -0.64 -10.11 -9.57
C ALA A 178 -1.04 -11.57 -9.84
N ILE A 179 -2.32 -11.83 -10.11
CA ILE A 179 -2.84 -13.16 -10.47
C ILE A 179 -2.23 -13.62 -11.79
N ALA A 180 -2.15 -12.75 -12.81
CA ALA A 180 -1.50 -13.06 -14.08
C ALA A 180 -0.01 -13.39 -13.89
N GLY A 181 0.70 -12.63 -13.04
CA GLY A 181 2.09 -12.91 -12.69
C GLY A 181 2.28 -14.25 -11.96
N LEU A 182 1.41 -14.58 -11.01
CA LEU A 182 1.40 -15.88 -10.31
C LEU A 182 1.06 -17.04 -11.26
N GLY A 183 0.08 -16.84 -12.15
CA GLY A 183 -0.29 -17.78 -13.20
C GLY A 183 0.87 -18.02 -14.16
N MET A 184 1.54 -16.96 -14.61
CA MET A 184 2.73 -17.04 -15.46
C MET A 184 3.85 -17.80 -14.76
N LYS A 185 4.17 -17.47 -13.51
CA LYS A 185 5.17 -18.20 -12.71
C LYS A 185 4.84 -19.69 -12.59
N SER A 186 3.57 -20.02 -12.36
CA SER A 186 3.10 -21.40 -12.26
C SER A 186 3.24 -22.14 -13.59
N LEU A 187 2.89 -21.49 -14.71
CA LEU A 187 3.04 -22.03 -16.05
C LEU A 187 4.52 -22.32 -16.38
N LEU A 188 5.43 -21.39 -16.08
CA LEU A 188 6.87 -21.58 -16.31
C LEU A 188 7.44 -22.75 -15.51
N ARG A 189 6.98 -22.93 -14.27
CA ARG A 189 7.37 -24.08 -13.43
C ARG A 189 6.88 -25.40 -13.99
N VAL A 190 5.63 -25.45 -14.49
CA VAL A 190 5.08 -26.66 -15.13
C VAL A 190 5.88 -27.00 -16.39
N MET A 191 6.28 -25.99 -17.17
CA MET A 191 7.13 -26.15 -18.35
C MET A 191 8.62 -26.36 -18.02
N LYS A 192 9.02 -26.27 -16.74
CA LYS A 192 10.42 -26.38 -16.27
C LYS A 192 11.39 -25.37 -16.88
N ILE A 193 10.89 -24.18 -17.25
CA ILE A 193 11.70 -23.10 -17.83
C ILE A 193 11.84 -21.89 -16.89
N ASP A 194 11.48 -22.01 -15.61
CA ASP A 194 11.54 -20.91 -14.65
C ASP A 194 12.98 -20.44 -14.33
N HIS A 195 13.99 -21.25 -14.65
CA HIS A 195 15.41 -20.91 -14.51
C HIS A 195 15.89 -19.75 -15.40
N ILE A 196 15.13 -19.39 -16.44
CA ILE A 196 15.46 -18.26 -17.32
C ILE A 196 15.18 -16.90 -16.66
N LEU A 197 14.44 -16.88 -15.55
CA LEU A 197 14.11 -15.66 -14.81
C LEU A 197 15.08 -15.46 -13.65
N ASP A 198 15.60 -14.24 -13.54
CA ASP A 198 16.48 -13.84 -12.44
C ASP A 198 15.72 -12.94 -11.47
N ASN A 199 15.60 -13.39 -10.22
CA ASN A 199 14.91 -12.64 -9.17
C ASN A 199 15.58 -11.29 -8.91
N GLN A 200 16.90 -11.18 -9.03
CA GLN A 200 17.60 -9.93 -8.79
C GLN A 200 17.29 -8.89 -9.89
N THR A 201 17.27 -9.33 -11.16
CA THR A 201 16.82 -8.51 -12.30
C THR A 201 15.37 -8.06 -12.12
N LEU A 202 14.45 -8.95 -11.78
CA LEU A 202 13.05 -8.61 -11.50
C LEU A 202 12.90 -7.62 -10.33
N ASN A 203 13.71 -7.77 -9.28
CA ASN A 203 13.74 -6.82 -8.16
C ASN A 203 14.22 -5.42 -8.58
N ARG A 204 15.15 -5.33 -9.53
CA ARG A 204 15.61 -4.03 -10.08
C ARG A 204 14.57 -3.38 -10.97
N VAL A 205 13.91 -4.16 -11.84
CA VAL A 205 12.78 -3.68 -12.64
C VAL A 205 11.69 -3.14 -11.72
N SER A 206 11.32 -3.89 -10.68
CA SER A 206 10.37 -3.45 -9.66
C SER A 206 10.80 -2.14 -8.97
N GLY A 207 12.07 -2.04 -8.54
CA GLY A 207 12.63 -0.83 -7.96
C GLY A 207 12.53 0.39 -8.89
N PHE A 208 12.96 0.24 -10.14
CA PHE A 208 12.87 1.30 -11.15
C PHE A 208 11.42 1.72 -11.42
N SER A 209 10.49 0.76 -11.59
CA SER A 209 9.07 1.05 -11.80
C SER A 209 8.45 1.82 -10.64
N VAL A 210 8.85 1.52 -9.40
CA VAL A 210 8.39 2.23 -8.20
C VAL A 210 8.92 3.66 -8.18
N ASP A 211 10.21 3.86 -8.41
CA ASP A 211 10.82 5.19 -8.39
C ASP A 211 10.22 6.09 -9.49
N PHE A 212 10.00 5.52 -10.68
CA PHE A 212 9.31 6.20 -11.77
C PHE A 212 7.85 6.54 -11.41
N MET A 213 7.11 5.59 -10.84
CA MET A 213 5.73 5.80 -10.38
C MET A 213 5.64 6.90 -9.32
N VAL A 214 6.52 6.91 -8.32
CA VAL A 214 6.56 7.95 -7.28
C VAL A 214 6.86 9.32 -7.89
N THR A 215 7.87 9.39 -8.76
CA THR A 215 8.24 10.63 -9.44
C THR A 215 7.09 11.16 -10.32
N ALA A 216 6.46 10.29 -11.10
CA ALA A 216 5.30 10.62 -11.93
C ALA A 216 4.09 11.04 -11.09
N ALA A 217 3.83 10.35 -9.97
CA ALA A 217 2.75 10.69 -9.06
C ALA A 217 2.93 12.09 -8.47
N ILE A 218 4.15 12.43 -8.01
CA ILE A 218 4.47 13.77 -7.50
C ILE A 218 4.33 14.82 -8.60
N ALA A 219 4.83 14.53 -9.81
CA ALA A 219 4.74 15.43 -10.96
C ALA A 219 3.30 15.65 -11.44
N ALA A 220 2.40 14.68 -11.27
CA ALA A 220 0.99 14.75 -11.66
C ALA A 220 0.11 15.49 -10.64
N ILE A 221 0.62 15.88 -9.47
CA ILE A 221 -0.16 16.63 -8.48
C ILE A 221 -0.49 18.02 -9.02
N SER A 222 -1.78 18.30 -9.14
CA SER A 222 -2.27 19.65 -9.44
C SER A 222 -2.12 20.56 -8.23
N ILE A 223 -1.18 21.51 -8.30
CA ILE A 223 -0.96 22.52 -7.24
C ILE A 223 -2.23 23.34 -6.98
N VAL A 224 -3.03 23.61 -8.03
CA VAL A 224 -4.31 24.32 -7.91
C VAL A 224 -5.29 23.55 -7.04
N ILE A 225 -5.42 22.24 -7.24
CA ILE A 225 -6.29 21.37 -6.44
C ILE A 225 -5.79 21.29 -5.01
N VAL A 226 -4.47 21.17 -4.81
CA VAL A 226 -3.89 21.19 -3.46
C VAL A 226 -4.21 22.49 -2.73
N GLN A 227 -4.13 23.65 -3.41
CA GLN A 227 -4.48 24.94 -2.82
C GLN A 227 -5.98 25.06 -2.52
N GLN A 228 -6.85 24.46 -3.33
CA GLN A 228 -8.29 24.46 -3.10
C GLN A 228 -8.69 23.60 -1.87
N TYR A 229 -8.06 22.44 -1.71
CA TYR A 229 -8.39 21.46 -0.67
C TYR A 229 -7.31 21.33 0.42
N TRP A 230 -6.45 22.34 0.60
CA TRP A 230 -5.27 22.24 1.47
C TRP A 230 -5.64 21.88 2.92
N LEU A 231 -6.71 22.47 3.46
CA LEU A 231 -7.14 22.27 4.83
C LEU A 231 -7.65 20.84 5.08
N PRO A 232 -8.62 20.29 4.32
CA PRO A 232 -9.07 18.92 4.54
C PRO A 232 -7.96 17.89 4.22
N ILE A 233 -7.10 18.16 3.22
CA ILE A 233 -5.91 17.31 2.95
C ILE A 233 -4.97 17.29 4.16
N LEU A 234 -4.69 18.45 4.76
CA LEU A 234 -3.79 18.57 5.91
C LEU A 234 -4.34 17.83 7.12
N ILE A 235 -5.61 18.04 7.47
CA ILE A 235 -6.26 17.41 8.62
C ILE A 235 -6.24 15.88 8.49
N LEU A 236 -6.67 15.36 7.34
CA LEU A 236 -6.71 13.91 7.10
C LEU A 236 -5.30 13.32 7.06
N SER A 237 -4.38 13.95 6.33
CA SER A 237 -2.99 13.46 6.23
C SER A 237 -2.27 13.47 7.58
N ALA A 238 -2.45 14.51 8.40
CA ALA A 238 -1.88 14.57 9.74
C ALA A 238 -2.45 13.47 10.64
N THR A 239 -3.76 13.24 10.57
CA THR A 239 -4.43 12.19 11.35
C THR A 239 -3.95 10.80 10.92
N ALA A 240 -3.85 10.53 9.63
CA ALA A 240 -3.30 9.28 9.10
C ALA A 240 -1.84 9.08 9.53
N THR A 241 -1.02 10.13 9.46
CA THR A 241 0.39 10.10 9.85
C THR A 241 0.56 9.76 11.33
N ILE A 242 -0.13 10.49 12.22
CA ILE A 242 -0.09 10.23 13.66
C ILE A 242 -0.63 8.83 13.97
N GLY A 243 -1.74 8.45 13.31
CA GLY A 243 -2.33 7.13 13.41
C GLY A 243 -1.33 6.02 13.06
N CYS A 244 -0.67 6.12 11.91
CA CYS A 244 0.33 5.14 11.48
C CYS A 244 1.55 5.10 12.42
N LEU A 245 2.08 6.25 12.84
CA LEU A 245 3.26 6.35 13.72
C LEU A 245 3.04 5.74 15.10
N VAL A 246 1.80 5.78 15.62
CA VAL A 246 1.48 5.24 16.95
C VAL A 246 0.91 3.83 16.86
N GLN A 247 -0.09 3.62 16.02
CA GLN A 247 -0.84 2.37 15.99
C GLN A 247 -0.03 1.23 15.41
N ILE A 248 0.78 1.46 14.37
CA ILE A 248 1.53 0.37 13.74
C ILE A 248 2.54 -0.23 14.73
N PRO A 249 3.45 0.55 15.36
CA PRO A 249 4.32 0.02 16.42
C PRO A 249 3.55 -0.63 17.58
N TRP A 250 2.41 -0.07 17.95
CA TRP A 250 1.60 -0.58 19.05
C TRP A 250 0.99 -1.95 18.77
N PHE A 251 0.39 -2.13 17.59
CA PHE A 251 -0.19 -3.41 17.19
C PHE A 251 0.89 -4.46 16.93
N THR A 252 1.95 -4.10 16.19
CA THR A 252 2.96 -5.08 15.74
C THR A 252 3.74 -5.66 16.91
N SER A 253 4.09 -4.85 17.91
CA SER A 253 4.80 -5.32 19.12
C SER A 253 3.97 -6.27 20.00
N ARG A 254 2.65 -6.36 19.79
CA ARG A 254 1.74 -7.22 20.57
C ARG A 254 1.26 -8.44 19.80
N ILE A 255 1.14 -8.33 18.48
CA ILE A 255 0.70 -9.42 17.59
C ILE A 255 1.86 -10.38 17.32
N PHE A 256 3.00 -9.84 16.90
CA PHE A 256 4.11 -10.66 16.45
C PHE A 256 5.01 -11.05 17.64
N LYS A 257 5.61 -12.23 17.57
CA LYS A 257 6.59 -12.71 18.56
C LYS A 257 8.00 -12.74 17.98
N ASP A 258 8.08 -12.95 16.68
CA ASP A 258 9.29 -13.02 15.89
C ASP A 258 9.44 -11.75 15.04
N TYR A 259 10.69 -11.31 14.87
CA TYR A 259 11.07 -10.19 14.00
C TYR A 259 10.14 -8.96 14.11
N GLN A 260 9.69 -8.64 15.33
CA GLN A 260 8.64 -7.64 15.59
C GLN A 260 8.94 -6.29 14.94
N PHE A 261 10.20 -5.86 15.03
CA PHE A 261 10.67 -4.59 14.50
C PHE A 261 10.72 -4.57 12.97
N ASP A 262 11.23 -5.65 12.37
CA ASP A 262 11.31 -5.87 10.92
C ASP A 262 9.90 -5.87 10.30
N ARG A 263 8.97 -6.63 10.91
CA ARG A 263 7.56 -6.68 10.53
C ARG A 263 6.89 -5.31 10.68
N MET A 264 7.19 -4.59 11.76
CA MET A 264 6.69 -3.24 11.96
C MET A 264 7.13 -2.30 10.84
N LEU A 265 8.41 -2.28 10.47
CA LEU A 265 8.92 -1.41 9.41
C LEU A 265 8.28 -1.73 8.05
N LEU A 266 8.18 -3.02 7.72
CA LEU A 266 7.54 -3.46 6.48
C LEU A 266 6.07 -3.02 6.42
N ILE A 267 5.30 -3.27 7.49
CA ILE A 267 3.88 -2.90 7.57
C ILE A 267 3.72 -1.38 7.59
N PHE A 268 4.59 -0.65 8.30
CA PHE A 268 4.56 0.81 8.36
C PHE A 268 4.72 1.40 6.96
N GLY A 269 5.82 1.05 6.27
CA GLY A 269 6.07 1.56 4.92
C GLY A 269 4.93 1.19 3.97
N ALA A 270 4.45 -0.05 4.01
CA ALA A 270 3.35 -0.48 3.16
C ALA A 270 2.01 0.24 3.45
N CYS A 271 1.74 0.64 4.70
CA CYS A 271 0.53 1.37 5.08
C CYS A 271 0.61 2.88 4.89
N THR A 272 1.80 3.41 4.64
CA THR A 272 2.03 4.83 4.34
C THR A 272 2.50 5.04 2.91
N GLY A 273 2.51 4.01 2.06
CA GLY A 273 2.92 4.14 0.68
C GLY A 273 2.53 2.89 -0.09
N THR A 274 3.51 2.07 -0.40
CA THR A 274 3.33 0.82 -1.14
C THR A 274 4.21 -0.28 -0.56
N LEU A 275 3.95 -1.53 -0.95
CA LEU A 275 4.79 -2.67 -0.57
C LEU A 275 6.28 -2.40 -0.85
N SER A 276 6.61 -1.74 -1.96
CA SER A 276 7.98 -1.37 -2.28
C SER A 276 8.64 -0.44 -1.24
N THR A 277 7.91 0.55 -0.71
CA THR A 277 8.43 1.38 0.40
C THR A 277 8.60 0.60 1.69
N GLY A 278 7.69 -0.33 1.98
CA GLY A 278 7.84 -1.25 3.10
C GLY A 278 9.09 -2.14 2.96
N LEU A 279 9.32 -2.69 1.77
CA LEU A 279 10.52 -3.48 1.46
C LEU A 279 11.79 -2.62 1.53
N ALA A 280 11.74 -1.35 1.11
CA ALA A 280 12.86 -0.43 1.24
C ALA A 280 13.22 -0.16 2.71
N LEU A 281 12.23 0.04 3.59
CA LEU A 281 12.48 0.17 5.03
C LEU A 281 12.99 -1.13 5.64
N LEU A 282 12.45 -2.28 5.22
CA LEU A 282 12.92 -3.58 5.68
C LEU A 282 14.39 -3.82 5.32
N ARG A 283 14.83 -3.44 4.12
CA ARG A 283 16.24 -3.54 3.70
C ARG A 283 17.22 -2.78 4.59
N VAL A 284 16.77 -1.81 5.38
CA VAL A 284 17.64 -1.10 6.33
C VAL A 284 18.03 -2.02 7.50
N VAL A 285 17.16 -2.94 7.89
CA VAL A 285 17.37 -3.86 9.03
C VAL A 285 17.64 -5.30 8.60
N ASP A 286 17.20 -5.68 7.40
CA ASP A 286 17.36 -6.99 6.76
C ASP A 286 17.66 -6.79 5.26
N PRO A 287 18.91 -6.42 4.89
CA PRO A 287 19.27 -6.05 3.52
C PRO A 287 19.06 -7.16 2.48
N GLU A 288 19.33 -8.41 2.88
CA GLU A 288 19.29 -9.59 2.02
C GLU A 288 17.94 -10.32 2.09
N PHE A 289 16.96 -9.80 2.84
CA PHE A 289 15.68 -10.44 3.12
C PHE A 289 15.81 -11.88 3.65
N GLU A 290 16.76 -12.09 4.57
CA GLU A 290 16.98 -13.41 5.19
C GLU A 290 15.82 -13.80 6.10
N THR A 291 15.11 -12.81 6.66
CA THR A 291 13.95 -13.06 7.51
C THR A 291 12.72 -13.42 6.68
N PRO A 292 11.78 -14.24 7.21
CA PRO A 292 10.54 -14.60 6.51
C PRO A 292 9.57 -13.42 6.35
N VAL A 293 9.93 -12.22 6.81
CA VAL A 293 9.03 -11.07 6.92
C VAL A 293 8.50 -10.62 5.56
N ALA A 294 9.37 -10.56 4.54
CA ALA A 294 8.98 -10.17 3.19
C ALA A 294 8.06 -11.21 2.53
N SER A 295 8.37 -12.51 2.67
CA SER A 295 7.55 -13.59 2.11
C SER A 295 6.21 -13.71 2.81
N ASP A 296 6.18 -13.64 4.14
CA ASP A 296 4.95 -13.68 4.93
C ASP A 296 4.00 -12.54 4.56
N TYR A 297 4.54 -11.33 4.37
CA TYR A 297 3.73 -10.19 3.96
C TYR A 297 3.13 -10.40 2.56
N ALA A 298 3.88 -10.99 1.63
CA ALA A 298 3.36 -11.30 0.30
C ALA A 298 2.16 -12.26 0.38
N TYR A 299 2.25 -13.34 1.17
CA TYR A 299 1.11 -14.24 1.40
C TYR A 299 -0.04 -13.54 2.12
N ALA A 300 0.25 -12.76 3.15
CA ALA A 300 -0.75 -12.02 3.92
C ALA A 300 -1.50 -11.01 3.04
N SER A 301 -0.83 -10.37 2.08
CA SER A 301 -1.45 -9.42 1.16
C SER A 301 -2.53 -10.07 0.28
N GLY A 302 -2.29 -11.31 -0.18
CA GLY A 302 -3.28 -12.09 -0.94
C GLY A 302 -4.51 -12.45 -0.11
N ILE A 303 -4.31 -12.87 1.15
CA ILE A 303 -5.42 -13.17 2.08
C ILE A 303 -6.20 -11.90 2.42
N THR A 304 -5.47 -10.81 2.71
CA THR A 304 -6.06 -9.51 3.07
C THR A 304 -6.93 -8.99 1.94
N PHE A 305 -6.56 -9.21 0.69
CA PHE A 305 -7.39 -8.81 -0.44
C PHE A 305 -8.78 -9.48 -0.41
N VAL A 306 -8.86 -10.80 -0.24
CA VAL A 306 -10.15 -11.52 -0.17
C VAL A 306 -11.00 -10.97 0.96
N LEU A 307 -10.39 -10.74 2.13
CA LEU A 307 -11.06 -10.15 3.28
C LEU A 307 -11.46 -8.68 3.07
N ALA A 308 -10.80 -7.96 2.14
CA ALA A 308 -11.10 -6.58 1.82
C ALA A 308 -12.21 -6.44 0.77
N ILE A 309 -12.68 -7.50 0.10
CA ILE A 309 -13.73 -7.41 -0.93
C ILE A 309 -14.98 -6.66 -0.43
N PRO A 310 -15.60 -6.98 0.73
CA PRO A 310 -16.76 -6.25 1.20
C PRO A 310 -16.49 -4.75 1.41
N PHE A 311 -15.26 -4.44 1.82
CA PHE A 311 -14.81 -3.08 2.04
C PHE A 311 -14.59 -2.32 0.72
N ILE A 312 -13.98 -2.96 -0.28
CA ILE A 312 -13.78 -2.41 -1.63
C ILE A 312 -15.14 -2.10 -2.29
N LEU A 313 -16.13 -2.98 -2.12
CA LEU A 313 -17.48 -2.75 -2.65
C LEU A 313 -18.19 -1.55 -2.01
N SER A 314 -17.76 -1.12 -0.82
CA SER A 314 -18.33 0.04 -0.12
C SER A 314 -17.76 1.40 -0.55
N ILE A 315 -16.66 1.42 -1.32
CA ILE A 315 -15.94 2.65 -1.72
C ILE A 315 -16.85 3.65 -2.44
N ASN A 316 -17.74 3.16 -3.30
CA ASN A 316 -18.63 4.03 -4.10
C ASN A 316 -19.93 4.42 -3.38
N LEU A 317 -20.18 3.94 -2.16
CA LEU A 317 -21.40 4.28 -1.43
C LEU A 317 -21.46 5.78 -1.08
N PRO A 318 -20.39 6.45 -0.60
CA PRO A 318 -20.43 7.89 -0.37
C PRO A 318 -20.52 8.71 -1.66
N VAL A 319 -20.04 8.17 -2.79
CA VAL A 319 -20.24 8.78 -4.11
C VAL A 319 -21.72 8.78 -4.47
N ARG A 320 -22.43 7.67 -4.23
CA ARG A 320 -23.89 7.63 -4.40
C ARG A 320 -24.64 8.58 -3.47
N ALA A 321 -24.14 8.81 -2.25
CA ALA A 321 -24.71 9.81 -1.36
C ALA A 321 -24.63 11.22 -1.97
N PHE A 322 -23.52 11.52 -2.67
CA PHE A 322 -23.36 12.76 -3.42
C PHE A 322 -24.31 12.84 -4.64
N GLU A 323 -24.41 11.80 -5.46
CA GLU A 323 -25.30 11.78 -6.64
C GLU A 323 -26.79 11.89 -6.28
N THR A 324 -27.22 11.17 -5.24
CA THR A 324 -28.65 11.03 -4.91
C THR A 324 -29.13 12.00 -3.83
N GLY A 325 -28.20 12.69 -3.15
CA GLY A 325 -28.48 13.46 -1.93
C GLY A 325 -28.89 12.62 -0.71
N ASN A 326 -28.96 11.29 -0.84
CA ASN A 326 -29.39 10.42 0.24
C ASN A 326 -28.20 10.01 1.13
N MET A 327 -28.13 10.62 2.32
CA MET A 327 -27.08 10.36 3.30
C MET A 327 -27.09 8.93 3.84
N LEU A 328 -28.14 8.13 3.60
CA LEU A 328 -28.18 6.71 3.95
C LEU A 328 -26.97 5.96 3.37
N TYR A 329 -26.57 6.25 2.13
CA TYR A 329 -25.41 5.58 1.53
C TYR A 329 -24.09 5.93 2.22
N PHE A 330 -23.96 7.17 2.70
CA PHE A 330 -22.82 7.58 3.51
C PHE A 330 -22.78 6.81 4.84
N TRP A 331 -23.92 6.72 5.54
CA TRP A 331 -24.02 5.98 6.80
C TRP A 331 -23.83 4.48 6.61
N LEU A 332 -24.27 3.91 5.50
CA LEU A 332 -23.99 2.52 5.14
C LEU A 332 -22.49 2.29 4.94
N ALA A 333 -21.79 3.19 4.25
CA ALA A 333 -20.33 3.11 4.09
C ALA A 333 -19.61 3.17 5.45
N LEU A 334 -20.04 4.09 6.32
CA LEU A 334 -19.50 4.20 7.68
C LEU A 334 -19.81 2.95 8.51
N GLY A 335 -21.02 2.40 8.40
CA GLY A 335 -21.44 1.16 9.05
C GLY A 335 -20.61 -0.04 8.62
N VAL A 336 -20.34 -0.19 7.32
CA VAL A 336 -19.43 -1.22 6.79
C VAL A 336 -18.02 -1.00 7.34
N GLY A 337 -17.52 0.24 7.37
CA GLY A 337 -16.23 0.58 7.95
C GLY A 337 -16.12 0.22 9.43
N LEU A 338 -17.15 0.51 10.22
CA LEU A 338 -17.22 0.18 11.65
C LEU A 338 -17.34 -1.33 11.89
N ALA A 339 -18.15 -2.04 11.09
CA ALA A 339 -18.24 -3.49 11.17
C ALA A 339 -16.90 -4.16 10.83
N TYR A 340 -16.21 -3.66 9.81
CA TYR A 340 -14.88 -4.14 9.45
C TYR A 340 -13.84 -3.80 10.52
N LEU A 341 -13.92 -2.61 11.12
CA LEU A 341 -13.08 -2.23 12.25
C LEU A 341 -13.30 -3.15 13.46
N LEU A 342 -14.55 -3.49 13.77
CA LEU A 342 -14.89 -4.44 14.82
C LEU A 342 -14.35 -5.84 14.51
N PHE A 343 -14.51 -6.31 13.28
CA PHE A 343 -13.96 -7.59 12.82
C PHE A 343 -12.42 -7.64 13.00
N VAL A 344 -11.72 -6.58 12.58
CA VAL A 344 -10.26 -6.49 12.74
C VAL A 344 -9.87 -6.40 14.21
N PHE A 345 -10.63 -5.66 15.02
CA PHE A 345 -10.37 -5.53 16.46
C PHE A 345 -10.56 -6.86 17.20
N VAL A 346 -11.64 -7.60 16.92
CA VAL A 346 -11.84 -8.95 17.46
C VAL A 346 -10.74 -9.89 17.01
N SER A 347 -10.39 -9.86 15.72
CA SER A 347 -9.27 -10.65 15.18
C SER A 347 -7.96 -10.33 15.90
N TYR A 348 -7.70 -9.05 16.18
CA TYR A 348 -6.55 -8.61 16.97
C TYR A 348 -6.54 -9.21 18.38
N LEU A 349 -7.67 -9.16 19.10
CA LEU A 349 -7.77 -9.74 20.45
C LEU A 349 -7.50 -11.25 20.44
N LEU A 350 -7.99 -11.97 19.43
CA LEU A 350 -7.77 -13.41 19.28
C LEU A 350 -6.31 -13.76 18.96
N LEU A 351 -5.63 -12.93 18.18
CA LEU A 351 -4.22 -13.14 17.80
C LEU A 351 -3.26 -12.73 18.92
N ALA A 352 -3.44 -11.54 19.50
CA ALA A 352 -2.58 -11.03 20.57
C ALA A 352 -2.84 -11.72 21.92
N ARG A 353 -4.04 -12.29 22.13
CA ARG A 353 -4.45 -13.00 23.35
C ARG A 353 -4.10 -12.17 24.61
N GLY A 354 -3.41 -12.77 25.58
CA GLY A 354 -2.99 -12.08 26.81
C GLY A 354 -2.05 -10.87 26.61
N ARG A 355 -1.50 -10.66 25.40
CA ARG A 355 -0.65 -9.51 25.07
C ARG A 355 -1.43 -8.32 24.51
N ALA A 356 -2.72 -8.48 24.21
CA ALA A 356 -3.51 -7.45 23.53
C ALA A 356 -3.48 -6.08 24.25
N PHE A 357 -3.44 -6.08 25.57
CA PHE A 357 -3.35 -4.83 26.35
C PHE A 357 -2.09 -4.76 27.22
N ALA A 358 -1.10 -5.62 26.95
CA ALA A 358 0.15 -5.60 27.68
C ALA A 358 0.84 -4.23 27.48
N SER A 359 1.26 -3.60 28.57
CA SER A 359 1.90 -2.28 28.56
C SER A 359 1.12 -1.22 27.76
N SER A 360 -0.21 -1.15 27.90
CA SER A 360 -1.09 -0.31 27.05
C SER A 360 -0.68 1.17 26.96
N GLY A 361 -0.09 1.73 28.03
CA GLY A 361 0.45 3.10 28.05
C GLY A 361 1.77 3.30 27.28
N GLN A 362 2.35 2.23 26.71
CA GLN A 362 3.58 2.29 25.93
C GLN A 362 3.31 1.94 24.46
N VAL A 363 3.90 2.75 23.57
CA VAL A 363 3.83 2.56 22.11
C VAL A 363 4.43 1.22 21.69
N TRP A 364 5.41 0.70 22.43
CA TRP A 364 6.06 -0.58 22.12
C TRP A 364 6.05 -1.51 23.33
N HIS A 365 5.56 -2.73 23.14
CA HIS A 365 5.68 -3.77 24.15
C HIS A 365 7.03 -4.47 24.01
N LYS A 366 7.90 -4.33 25.02
CA LYS A 366 9.14 -5.11 25.10
C LYS A 366 8.85 -6.45 25.75
N GLU A 367 9.18 -7.55 25.07
CA GLU A 367 9.36 -8.82 25.77
C GLU A 367 10.56 -8.70 26.71
N LYS A 368 10.39 -9.18 27.95
CA LYS A 368 11.45 -9.23 28.96
C LYS A 368 12.38 -10.39 28.72
#